data_AF-A0A6I9QNV7-F1
#
_entry.id   AF-A0A6I9QNV7-F1
#
_cell.length_a   1.000
_cell.length_b   1.000
_cell.length_c   1.000
_cell.angle_alpha   90.00
_cell.angle_beta   90.00
_cell.angle_gamma   90.00
#
_symmetry.space_group_name_H-M   'P 1'
#
loop_
_entity.id
_entity.type
_entity.pdbx_description
1 polymer ?
#
loop_
_entity_poly.entity_id
_entity_poly.type
_entity_poly.pdbx_seq_one_letter_code
_entity_poly.pdbx_strand_id
1 'polypeptide(L)'
;MKIYHIPCLEDNYAYLIVDESTMEAAAVDPVEPKKIIESAKEIGAELKLVLTTHHHWDHAGGNEEIKKLVPGIKVFGGTIDNVKGCTNEVENGDKFTLGADINILSLHTPC
;
A
#
# COMPACT_ATOMS: atom_id res chain seq x y z
N MET A 1 13.86 -7.96 3.34
CA MET A 1 12.58 -7.23 3.54
C MET A 1 12.74 -6.34 4.74
N LYS A 2 12.41 -5.05 4.58
CA LYS A 2 12.44 -4.07 5.65
C LYS A 2 11.11 -3.31 5.73
N ILE A 3 10.67 -3.00 6.95
CA ILE A 3 9.40 -2.31 7.19
C ILE A 3 9.68 -1.00 7.92
N TYR A 4 9.11 0.08 7.40
CA TYR A 4 9.18 1.41 7.99
C TYR A 4 7.78 1.83 8.42
N HIS A 5 7.67 2.32 9.65
CA HIS A 5 6.44 2.84 10.23
C HIS A 5 6.36 4.33 9.93
N ILE A 6 5.31 4.77 9.24
CA ILE A 6 5.09 6.16 8.92
C ILE A 6 3.87 6.61 9.73
N PRO A 7 4.05 7.38 10.82
CA PRO A 7 2.91 7.93 11.57
C PRO A 7 2.03 8.76 10.63
N CYS A 8 0.72 8.65 10.75
CA CYS A 8 -0.25 9.41 9.97
C CYS A 8 -1.36 9.92 10.86
N LEU A 9 -1.97 11.06 10.49
CA LEU A 9 -3.05 11.67 11.27
C LEU A 9 -2.66 11.84 12.75
N GLU A 10 -3.54 11.47 13.68
CA GLU A 10 -3.29 11.56 15.12
C GLU A 10 -2.65 10.28 15.69
N ASP A 11 -3.18 9.11 15.31
CA ASP A 11 -2.82 7.81 15.87
C ASP A 11 -2.73 6.66 14.84
N ASN A 12 -2.88 6.96 13.54
CA ASN A 12 -2.74 5.96 12.48
C ASN A 12 -1.26 5.72 12.15
N TYR A 13 -1.00 4.56 11.55
CA TYR A 13 0.25 4.27 10.87
C TYR A 13 -0.03 3.78 9.46
N ALA A 14 0.69 4.37 8.51
CA ALA A 14 0.97 3.71 7.24
C ALA A 14 2.28 2.94 7.36
N TYR A 15 2.47 1.93 6.50
CA TYR A 15 3.68 1.14 6.48
C TYR A 15 4.31 1.15 5.10
N LEU A 16 5.62 1.33 5.02
CA LEU A 16 6.39 1.07 3.80
C LEU A 16 7.12 -0.25 3.94
N ILE A 17 6.71 -1.23 3.13
CA ILE A 17 7.36 -2.53 3.00
C ILE A 17 8.31 -2.42 1.82
N VAL A 18 9.60 -2.65 2.05
CA VAL A 18 10.66 -2.56 1.04
C VAL A 18 11.27 -3.94 0.82
N ASP A 19 11.28 -4.36 -0.44
CA ASP A 19 12.13 -5.44 -0.90
C ASP A 19 13.57 -4.92 -1.05
N GLU A 20 14.50 -5.42 -0.24
CA GLU A 20 15.85 -4.86 -0.15
C GLU A 20 16.74 -5.25 -1.33
N SER A 21 16.40 -6.31 -2.07
CA SER A 21 17.17 -6.73 -3.24
C SER A 21 16.87 -5.87 -4.47
N THR A 22 15.61 -5.48 -4.66
CA THR A 22 15.14 -4.68 -5.81
C THR A 22 14.92 -3.21 -5.49
N MET A 23 14.85 -2.85 -4.21
CA MET A 23 14.40 -1.54 -3.72
C MET A 23 12.97 -1.17 -4.16
N GLU A 24 12.16 -2.14 -4.59
CA GLU A 24 10.74 -1.91 -4.79
C GLU A 24 9.99 -1.84 -3.44
N ALA A 25 8.99 -0.97 -3.37
CA ALA A 25 8.20 -0.76 -2.16
C ALA A 25 6.70 -0.89 -2.39
N ALA A 26 6.01 -1.35 -1.35
CA ALA A 26 4.57 -1.26 -1.20
C ALA A 26 4.22 -0.36 0.00
N ALA A 27 3.22 0.50 -0.17
CA ALA A 27 2.65 1.27 0.93
C ALA A 27 1.36 0.61 1.43
N VAL A 28 1.24 0.41 2.74
CA VAL A 28 0.02 -0.04 3.39
C VAL A 28 -0.74 1.18 3.91
N ASP A 29 -2.02 1.29 3.55
CA ASP A 29 -2.96 2.32 4.01
C ASP A 29 -2.42 3.77 3.95
N PRO A 30 -2.02 4.28 2.76
CA PRO A 30 -1.33 5.56 2.63
C PRO A 30 -2.30 6.76 2.65
N VAL A 31 -2.92 7.05 3.80
CA VAL A 31 -3.88 8.18 3.95
C VAL A 31 -3.25 9.55 3.72
N GLU A 32 -1.93 9.70 3.91
CA GLU A 32 -1.15 10.91 3.59
C GLU A 32 -0.14 10.65 2.44
N PRO A 33 -0.57 10.58 1.15
CA PRO A 33 0.27 10.09 0.05
C PRO A 33 1.61 10.79 -0.13
N LYS A 34 1.66 12.11 0.03
CA LYS A 34 2.89 12.90 -0.14
C LYS A 34 3.97 12.47 0.85
N LYS A 35 3.59 12.26 2.11
CA LYS A 35 4.48 11.80 3.18
C LYS A 35 5.05 10.42 2.87
N ILE A 36 4.22 9.54 2.32
CA ILE A 36 4.63 8.19 1.91
C ILE A 36 5.62 8.25 0.74
N ILE A 37 5.35 9.07 -0.27
CA ILE A 37 6.23 9.24 -1.43
C ILE A 37 7.58 9.85 -1.02
N GLU A 38 7.57 10.87 -0.15
CA GLU A 38 8.77 11.48 0.40
C GLU A 38 9.59 10.46 1.20
N SER A 39 8.95 9.69 2.07
CA SER A 39 9.62 8.65 2.87
C SER A 39 10.24 7.57 1.97
N ALA A 40 9.52 7.09 0.94
CA ALA A 40 10.04 6.12 -0.01
C ALA A 40 11.27 6.68 -0.76
N LYS A 41 11.22 7.95 -1.16
CA LYS A 41 12.32 8.64 -1.82
C LYS A 41 13.56 8.79 -0.92
N GLU A 42 13.38 9.14 0.36
CA GLU A 42 14.48 9.23 1.34
C GLU A 42 15.16 7.88 1.58
N ILE A 43 14.39 6.80 1.57
CA ILE A 43 14.89 5.42 1.68
C ILE A 43 15.60 4.98 0.37
N GLY A 44 15.35 5.66 -0.75
CA GLY A 44 15.81 5.26 -2.08
C GLY A 44 15.02 4.10 -2.66
N ALA A 45 13.77 3.92 -2.24
CA ALA A 45 12.89 2.86 -2.72
C ALA A 45 11.91 3.37 -3.78
N GLU A 46 11.57 2.53 -4.76
CA GLU A 46 10.58 2.84 -5.79
C GLU A 46 9.21 2.30 -5.37
N LEU A 47 8.25 3.21 -5.15
CA LEU A 47 6.89 2.82 -4.76
C LEU A 47 6.12 2.22 -5.95
N LYS A 48 5.78 0.93 -5.87
CA LYS A 48 5.09 0.18 -6.93
C LYS A 48 3.65 -0.16 -6.60
N LEU A 49 3.37 -0.47 -5.33
CA LEU A 49 2.08 -1.00 -4.90
C LEU A 49 1.52 -0.18 -3.73
N VAL A 50 0.19 -0.15 -3.66
CA VAL A 50 -0.57 0.22 -2.47
C VAL A 50 -1.38 -0.99 -2.03
N LEU A 51 -1.34 -1.31 -0.74
CA LEU A 51 -2.13 -2.35 -0.11
C LEU A 51 -3.12 -1.67 0.82
N THR A 52 -4.39 -1.67 0.47
CA THR A 52 -5.43 -1.09 1.31
C THR A 52 -6.17 -2.17 2.06
N THR A 53 -6.17 -2.09 3.39
CA THR A 53 -6.74 -3.12 4.26
C THR A 53 -8.26 -3.12 4.24
N HIS A 54 -8.88 -1.94 4.29
CA HIS A 54 -10.33 -1.76 4.27
C HIS A 54 -10.71 -0.33 3.83
N HIS A 55 -12.00 -0.05 3.67
CA HIS A 55 -12.49 1.16 3.01
C HIS A 55 -12.61 2.41 3.89
N HIS A 56 -12.36 2.32 5.19
CA HIS A 56 -12.45 3.50 6.05
C HIS A 56 -11.47 4.58 5.56
N TRP A 57 -11.89 5.83 5.70
CA TRP A 57 -11.21 6.96 5.07
C TRP A 57 -9.79 7.18 5.61
N ASP A 58 -9.57 6.92 6.88
CA ASP A 58 -8.27 6.99 7.54
C ASP A 58 -7.26 5.94 7.04
N HIS A 59 -7.70 5.00 6.19
CA HIS A 59 -6.87 4.01 5.50
C HIS A 59 -6.87 4.21 3.97
N ALA A 60 -8.06 4.29 3.37
CA ALA A 60 -8.24 4.37 1.91
C ALA A 60 -8.27 5.81 1.35
N GLY A 61 -8.28 6.82 2.21
CA GLY A 61 -8.54 8.22 1.85
C GLY A 61 -7.51 8.82 0.88
N GLY A 62 -6.28 8.28 0.88
CA GLY A 62 -5.19 8.73 0.02
C GLY A 62 -5.09 8.02 -1.33
N ASN A 63 -5.86 6.97 -1.59
CA ASN A 63 -5.69 6.09 -2.76
C ASN A 63 -5.87 6.80 -4.11
N GLU A 64 -6.83 7.72 -4.22
CA GLU A 64 -7.03 8.47 -5.48
C GLU A 64 -5.95 9.53 -5.71
N GLU A 65 -5.40 10.11 -4.64
CA GLU A 65 -4.32 11.08 -4.75
C GLU A 65 -3.00 10.38 -5.08
N ILE A 66 -2.68 9.25 -4.45
CA ILE A 66 -1.43 8.54 -4.72
C ILE A 66 -1.34 8.04 -6.16
N LYS A 67 -2.46 7.64 -6.78
CA LYS A 67 -2.53 7.29 -8.20
C LYS A 67 -2.20 8.45 -9.14
N LYS A 68 -2.57 9.68 -8.74
CA LYS A 68 -2.25 10.89 -9.52
C LYS A 68 -0.77 11.25 -9.38
N LEU A 69 -0.21 11.07 -8.19
CA LEU A 69 1.18 11.41 -7.88
C LEU A 69 2.17 10.35 -8.40
N VAL A 70 1.77 9.08 -8.47
CA VAL A 70 2.58 7.95 -8.95
C VAL A 70 1.85 7.24 -10.09
N PRO A 71 2.01 7.72 -11.34
CA PRO A 71 1.34 7.13 -12.49
C PRO A 71 1.69 5.65 -12.66
N GLY A 72 0.67 4.81 -12.82
CA GLY A 72 0.85 3.36 -13.01
C GLY A 72 0.99 2.55 -11.72
N ILE A 73 0.93 3.19 -10.55
CA ILE A 73 0.87 2.48 -9.26
C ILE A 73 -0.36 1.56 -9.21
N LYS A 74 -0.18 0.36 -8.68
CA LYS A 74 -1.27 -0.60 -8.48
C LYS A 74 -1.84 -0.44 -7.07
N VAL A 75 -3.15 -0.29 -6.96
CA VAL A 75 -3.86 -0.20 -5.69
C VAL A 75 -4.65 -1.47 -5.47
N PHE A 76 -4.24 -2.25 -4.47
CA PHE A 76 -4.88 -3.49 -4.07
C PHE A 76 -5.90 -3.25 -2.95
N GLY A 77 -7.05 -3.91 -3.03
CA GLY A 77 -8.09 -3.88 -2.01
C GLY A 77 -9.05 -5.06 -2.16
N GLY A 78 -9.74 -5.44 -1.09
CA GLY A 78 -10.68 -6.56 -1.11
C GLY A 78 -11.85 -6.33 -2.07
N THR A 79 -12.24 -7.37 -2.83
CA THR A 79 -13.37 -7.32 -3.79
C THR A 79 -14.69 -6.88 -3.17
N ILE A 80 -14.91 -7.16 -1.88
CA ILE A 80 -16.16 -6.83 -1.18
C ILE A 80 -16.08 -5.55 -0.33
N ASP A 81 -14.88 -4.99 -0.17
CA ASP A 81 -14.67 -3.86 0.75
C ASP A 81 -15.03 -2.51 0.13
N ASN A 82 -15.18 -2.42 -1.20
CA ASN A 82 -15.44 -1.18 -1.93
C ASN A 82 -14.37 -0.10 -1.65
N VAL A 83 -13.10 -0.52 -1.67
CA VAL A 83 -11.95 0.37 -1.49
C VAL A 83 -11.89 1.43 -2.60
N LYS A 84 -11.96 2.71 -2.21
CA LYS A 84 -11.81 3.81 -3.15
C LYS A 84 -10.44 3.80 -3.81
N GLY A 85 -10.41 4.09 -5.12
CA GLY A 85 -9.17 4.10 -5.89
C GLY A 85 -8.59 2.73 -6.24
N CYS A 86 -9.19 1.63 -5.79
CA CYS A 86 -8.73 0.27 -6.10
C CYS A 86 -8.61 0.07 -7.63
N THR A 87 -7.51 -0.55 -8.05
CA THR A 87 -7.26 -0.95 -9.44
C THR A 87 -7.05 -2.45 -9.60
N ASN A 88 -6.79 -3.13 -8.48
CA ASN A 88 -6.43 -4.55 -8.43
C ASN A 88 -7.17 -5.19 -7.27
N GLU A 89 -8.41 -5.59 -7.51
CA GLU A 89 -9.19 -6.28 -6.49
C GLU A 89 -8.59 -7.66 -6.18
N VAL A 90 -8.67 -8.07 -4.92
CA VAL A 90 -8.20 -9.37 -4.45
C VAL A 90 -9.26 -10.07 -3.61
N GLU A 91 -9.27 -11.40 -3.72
CA GLU A 91 -10.07 -12.29 -2.89
C GLU A 91 -9.21 -12.95 -1.80
N ASN A 92 -9.86 -13.73 -0.93
CA ASN A 92 -9.17 -14.54 0.06
C ASN A 92 -8.30 -15.62 -0.62
N GLY A 93 -7.02 -15.67 -0.24
CA GLY A 93 -6.08 -16.66 -0.75
C GLY A 93 -5.30 -16.21 -1.98
N ASP A 94 -5.64 -15.05 -2.56
CA ASP A 94 -4.91 -14.50 -3.68
C ASP A 94 -3.46 -14.19 -3.31
N LYS A 95 -2.56 -14.43 -4.26
CA LYS A 95 -1.12 -14.26 -4.09
C LYS A 95 -0.55 -13.37 -5.18
N PHE A 96 0.35 -12.49 -4.77
CA PHE A 96 1.11 -11.64 -5.68
C PHE A 96 2.45 -11.29 -5.04
N THR A 97 3.32 -10.63 -5.78
CA THR A 97 4.70 -10.36 -5.34
C THR A 97 5.01 -8.86 -5.33
N LEU A 98 6.01 -8.51 -4.54
CA LEU A 98 6.70 -7.22 -4.55
C LEU A 98 8.19 -7.49 -4.73
N GLY A 99 8.81 -6.90 -5.76
CA GLY A 99 10.20 -7.16 -6.06
C GLY A 99 10.48 -8.65 -6.32
N ALA A 100 11.70 -9.09 -5.97
CA ALA A 100 12.16 -10.44 -6.19
C ALA A 100 11.83 -11.38 -5.02
N ASP A 101 11.79 -10.86 -3.80
CA ASP A 101 11.83 -11.71 -2.60
C ASP A 101 10.54 -11.72 -1.77
N ILE A 102 9.60 -10.78 -2.01
CA ILE A 102 8.41 -10.64 -1.17
C ILE A 102 7.19 -11.27 -1.86
N ASN A 103 6.60 -12.26 -1.19
CA ASN A 103 5.33 -12.86 -1.55
C ASN A 103 4.25 -12.37 -0.59
N ILE A 104 3.13 -11.90 -1.14
CA ILE A 104 2.00 -11.35 -0.41
C ILE A 104 0.82 -12.30 -0.57
N LEU A 105 0.14 -12.61 0.53
CA LEU A 105 -1.07 -13.41 0.59
C LEU A 105 -2.22 -12.55 1.12
N SER A 106 -3.27 -12.38 0.31
CA SER A 106 -4.51 -11.73 0.73
C SER A 106 -5.29 -12.66 1.65
N LEU A 107 -5.68 -12.16 2.82
CA LEU A 107 -6.47 -12.89 3.80
C LEU A 107 -7.73 -12.08 4.13
N HIS A 108 -8.89 -12.66 3.87
CA HIS A 108 -10.16 -12.01 4.18
C HIS A 108 -10.52 -12.24 5.65
N THR A 109 -10.70 -11.15 6.41
CA THR A 109 -10.95 -11.19 7.85
C THR A 109 -12.20 -10.37 8.24
N PRO A 110 -13.42 -10.84 7.89
CA PRO A 110 -14.66 -10.13 8.23
C PRO A 110 -14.94 -10.20 9.74
N CYS A 111 -15.50 -9.12 10.30
CA CYS A 111 -15.92 -9.03 11.70
C CYS A 111 -17.24 -8.25 11.81
#